data_AF-A0A7S4T1A4-F1
#
_entry.id   AF-A0A7S4T1A4-F1
#
_cell.length_a   1.000
_cell.length_b   1.000
_cell.length_c   1.000
_cell.angle_alpha   90.00
_cell.angle_beta   90.00
_cell.angle_gamma   90.00
#
_symmetry.space_group_name_H-M   'P 1'
#
loop_
_entity.id
_entity.type
_entity.pdbx_description
1 polymer ?
#
loop_
_entity_poly.entity_id
_entity_poly.type
_entity_poly.pdbx_seq_one_letter_code
_entity_poly.pdbx_strand_id
1 'polypeptide(L)'
;EDEKGVSFMSPTPTTFEKYIEHIDSTMGGDTPIAFGLHPNAEIDFRTQQSNSMFQTLLELQPREASGGDGAATPQQIAENVANEILDKFGEKIFDVEDLVRSLEEQGPYQNVFIQEMDVMNVLLVEIKRSIKELKLGFAGELTMSDAMESLMTSLYLDRVPETWAKRSWPSMRPLASWVSNFSDRLLQLEEWMNNP
;
A
#
# COMPACT_ATOMS: atom_id res chain seq x y z
N GLU A 1 -15.18 -31.13 1.10
CA GLU A 1 -15.15 -32.36 1.94
C GLU A 1 -14.15 -33.41 1.44
N ASP A 2 -13.19 -33.06 0.56
CA ASP A 2 -12.30 -34.03 -0.10
C ASP A 2 -10.83 -34.06 0.41
N GLU A 3 -10.53 -33.57 1.61
CA GLU A 3 -9.13 -33.53 2.11
C GLU A 3 -8.80 -34.56 3.20
N LYS A 4 -9.76 -35.43 3.58
CA LYS A 4 -9.47 -36.55 4.51
C LYS A 4 -8.85 -37.73 3.76
N GLY A 5 -7.60 -37.60 3.34
CA GLY A 5 -6.87 -38.73 2.77
C GLY A 5 -5.50 -38.48 2.16
N VAL A 6 -5.02 -37.24 2.09
CA VAL A 6 -3.74 -36.97 1.40
C VAL A 6 -2.57 -37.35 2.31
N SER A 7 -1.98 -38.51 2.05
CA SER A 7 -0.83 -39.05 2.77
C SER A 7 0.43 -38.92 1.92
N PHE A 8 1.27 -37.94 2.24
CA PHE A 8 2.57 -37.70 1.57
C PHE A 8 3.70 -38.55 2.16
N MET A 9 3.35 -39.72 2.69
CA MET A 9 4.31 -40.60 3.35
C MET A 9 5.26 -41.22 2.32
N SER A 10 6.54 -41.32 2.69
CA SER A 10 7.52 -42.01 1.87
C SER A 10 7.20 -43.51 1.80
N PRO A 11 7.30 -44.15 0.62
CA PRO A 11 7.19 -45.60 0.54
C PRO A 11 8.38 -46.24 1.26
N THR A 12 8.27 -47.53 1.59
CA THR A 12 9.39 -48.29 2.17
C THR A 12 10.62 -48.24 1.24
N PRO A 13 11.84 -48.55 1.71
CA PRO A 13 13.03 -48.55 0.85
C PRO A 13 12.88 -49.51 -0.35
N THR A 14 12.89 -48.99 -1.58
CA THR A 14 12.74 -49.80 -2.81
C THR A 14 13.63 -49.32 -3.98
N THR A 15 13.51 -49.90 -5.18
CA THR A 15 14.17 -49.47 -6.41
C THR A 15 13.70 -48.08 -6.85
N PHE A 16 14.57 -47.37 -7.58
CA PHE A 16 14.29 -46.03 -8.13
C PHE A 16 12.99 -45.96 -8.94
N GLU A 17 12.76 -46.94 -9.81
CA GLU A 17 11.56 -46.99 -10.69
C GLU A 17 10.25 -47.00 -9.89
N LYS A 18 10.23 -47.67 -8.74
CA LYS A 18 9.07 -47.73 -7.86
C LYS A 18 8.85 -46.45 -7.05
N TYR A 19 9.91 -45.66 -6.81
CA TYR A 19 9.74 -44.32 -6.24
C TYR A 19 9.05 -43.38 -7.24
N ILE A 20 9.41 -43.46 -8.53
CA ILE A 20 8.73 -42.69 -9.58
C ILE A 20 7.26 -43.12 -9.69
N GLU A 21 6.99 -44.43 -9.72
CA GLU A 21 5.62 -44.96 -9.73
C GLU A 21 4.80 -44.48 -8.50
N HIS A 22 5.40 -44.42 -7.31
CA HIS A 22 4.75 -43.89 -6.10
C HIS A 22 4.44 -42.38 -6.22
N ILE A 23 5.37 -41.59 -6.76
CA ILE A 23 5.14 -40.16 -6.99
C ILE A 23 3.96 -39.98 -7.96
N ASP A 24 3.96 -40.66 -9.09
CA ASP A 24 2.95 -40.49 -10.14
C ASP A 24 1.56 -41.01 -9.74
N SER A 25 1.49 -42.05 -8.90
CA SER A 25 0.23 -42.70 -8.52
C SER A 25 -0.37 -42.21 -7.20
N THR A 26 0.47 -41.82 -6.24
CA THR A 26 0.06 -41.56 -4.84
C THR A 26 0.20 -40.09 -4.45
N MET A 27 1.17 -39.37 -5.01
CA MET A 27 1.26 -37.93 -4.80
C MET A 27 0.30 -37.25 -5.78
N GLY A 28 -0.86 -36.83 -5.26
CA GLY A 28 -1.84 -36.04 -6.02
C GLY A 28 -1.33 -34.64 -6.36
N GLY A 29 -2.23 -33.76 -6.78
CA GLY A 29 -1.87 -32.36 -7.08
C GLY A 29 -1.20 -31.67 -5.88
N ASP A 30 -0.28 -30.76 -6.20
CA ASP A 30 0.39 -29.92 -5.20
C ASP A 30 -0.65 -29.14 -4.38
N THR A 31 -0.73 -29.44 -3.09
CA THR A 31 -1.60 -28.75 -2.14
C THR A 31 -0.74 -28.08 -1.05
N PRO A 32 -1.19 -27.00 -0.41
CA PRO A 32 -0.45 -26.38 0.69
C PRO A 32 -0.04 -27.37 1.78
N ILE A 33 -0.92 -28.33 2.08
CA ILE A 33 -0.70 -29.37 3.09
C ILE A 33 0.51 -30.26 2.73
N ALA A 34 0.74 -30.53 1.44
CA ALA A 34 1.90 -31.28 0.95
C ALA A 34 3.23 -30.65 1.40
N PHE A 35 3.24 -29.32 1.54
CA PHE A 35 4.39 -28.53 1.94
C PHE A 35 4.35 -28.13 3.43
N GLY A 36 3.43 -28.70 4.22
CA GLY A 36 3.25 -28.37 5.62
C GLY A 36 2.61 -27.00 5.87
N LEU A 37 1.98 -26.40 4.85
CA LEU A 37 1.29 -25.11 4.94
C LEU A 37 -0.20 -25.32 5.27
N HIS A 38 -0.81 -24.30 5.87
CA HIS A 38 -2.23 -24.27 6.10
C HIS A 38 -3.01 -24.16 4.76
N PRO A 39 -4.17 -24.81 4.59
CA PRO A 39 -4.95 -24.76 3.33
C PRO A 39 -5.26 -23.32 2.84
N ASN A 40 -5.45 -22.38 3.75
CA ASN A 40 -5.65 -20.96 3.41
C ASN A 40 -4.51 -20.34 2.58
N ALA A 41 -3.30 -20.91 2.59
CA ALA A 41 -2.21 -20.41 1.76
C ALA A 41 -2.56 -20.45 0.26
N GLU A 42 -3.37 -21.42 -0.18
CA GLU A 42 -3.84 -21.46 -1.56
C GLU A 42 -4.85 -20.35 -1.86
N ILE A 43 -5.73 -20.03 -0.90
CA ILE A 43 -6.69 -18.93 -1.02
C ILE A 43 -5.95 -17.61 -1.18
N ASP A 44 -4.95 -17.35 -0.33
CA ASP A 44 -4.11 -16.15 -0.39
C ASP A 44 -3.34 -16.07 -1.71
N PHE A 45 -2.72 -17.17 -2.15
CA PHE A 45 -2.00 -17.24 -3.42
C PHE A 45 -2.91 -16.91 -4.61
N ARG A 46 -4.08 -17.55 -4.70
CA ARG A 46 -5.07 -17.30 -5.77
C ARG A 46 -5.59 -15.86 -5.74
N THR A 47 -5.75 -15.31 -4.54
CA THR A 47 -6.18 -13.91 -4.35
C THR A 47 -5.13 -12.93 -4.86
N GLN A 48 -3.85 -13.14 -4.50
CA GLN A 48 -2.73 -12.32 -4.99
C GLN A 48 -2.58 -12.41 -6.51
N GLN A 49 -2.69 -13.61 -7.09
CA GLN A 49 -2.62 -13.80 -8.53
C GLN A 49 -3.76 -13.07 -9.26
N SER A 50 -4.99 -13.16 -8.73
CA SER A 50 -6.16 -12.46 -9.27
C SER A 50 -5.96 -10.94 -9.23
N ASN A 51 -5.50 -10.39 -8.10
CA ASN A 51 -5.21 -8.97 -7.95
C ASN A 51 -4.14 -8.50 -8.96
N SER A 52 -3.05 -9.27 -9.13
CA SER A 52 -2.01 -8.96 -10.10
C SER A 52 -2.53 -8.96 -11.54
N MET A 53 -3.42 -9.90 -11.88
CA MET A 53 -4.07 -9.94 -13.19
C MET A 53 -4.94 -8.71 -13.42
N PHE A 54 -5.82 -8.35 -12.48
CA PHE A 54 -6.65 -7.15 -12.60
C PHE A 54 -5.83 -5.87 -12.72
N GLN A 55 -4.74 -5.79 -11.96
CA GLN A 55 -3.84 -4.66 -12.03
C GLN A 55 -3.18 -4.52 -13.40
N THR A 56 -2.72 -5.63 -13.97
CA THR A 56 -2.12 -5.65 -15.32
C THR A 56 -3.16 -5.24 -16.38
N LEU A 57 -4.41 -5.71 -16.24
CA LEU A 57 -5.50 -5.33 -17.14
C LEU A 57 -5.81 -3.82 -17.08
N LEU A 58 -5.81 -3.23 -15.88
CA LEU A 58 -6.00 -1.78 -15.71
C LEU A 58 -4.86 -0.97 -16.34
N GLU A 59 -3.62 -1.44 -16.22
CA GLU A 59 -2.45 -0.78 -16.84
C GLU A 59 -2.45 -0.84 -18.37
N LEU A 60 -3.01 -1.91 -18.95
CA LEU A 60 -3.13 -2.08 -20.41
C LEU A 60 -4.32 -1.32 -21.01
N GLN A 61 -5.23 -0.77 -20.19
CA GLN A 61 -6.39 -0.05 -20.69
C GLN A 61 -5.95 1.25 -21.41
N PRO A 62 -6.42 1.51 -22.65
CA PRO A 62 -6.05 2.73 -23.35
C PRO A 62 -6.62 3.95 -22.61
N ARG A 63 -5.74 4.87 -22.21
CA ARG A 63 -6.08 6.08 -21.43
C ARG A 63 -7.07 7.01 -22.15
N GLU A 64 -7.16 6.92 -23.47
CA GLU A 64 -8.05 7.71 -24.32
C GLU A 64 -9.35 6.97 -24.68
N ALA A 65 -9.44 5.66 -24.47
CA ALA A 65 -10.59 4.85 -24.88
C ALA A 65 -11.70 4.74 -23.82
N SER A 66 -11.50 5.33 -22.63
CA SER A 66 -12.45 5.25 -21.51
C SER A 66 -13.53 6.35 -21.51
N GLY A 67 -13.76 7.04 -22.63
CA GLY A 67 -14.67 8.18 -22.71
C GLY A 67 -15.89 7.94 -23.60
N GLY A 68 -16.92 7.26 -23.08
CA GLY A 68 -18.28 7.62 -23.50
C GLY A 68 -18.58 9.04 -23.02
N ASP A 69 -19.43 9.77 -23.74
CA ASP A 69 -19.81 11.16 -23.41
C ASP A 69 -20.23 11.26 -21.93
N GLY A 70 -19.37 11.80 -21.06
CA GLY A 70 -19.59 11.94 -19.62
C GLY A 70 -18.71 11.13 -18.65
N ALA A 71 -17.77 10.29 -19.10
CA ALA A 71 -16.83 9.61 -18.19
C ALA A 71 -15.68 10.55 -17.73
N ALA A 72 -15.36 10.54 -16.44
CA ALA A 72 -14.28 11.37 -15.88
C ALA A 72 -12.91 10.92 -16.42
N THR A 73 -12.09 11.89 -16.83
CA THR A 73 -10.74 11.60 -17.33
C THR A 73 -9.82 11.14 -16.19
N PRO A 74 -8.74 10.39 -16.49
CA PRO A 74 -7.74 10.04 -15.47
C PRO A 74 -7.20 11.27 -14.73
N GLN A 75 -7.08 12.41 -15.41
CA GLN A 75 -6.71 13.69 -14.80
C GLN A 75 -7.74 14.18 -13.81
N GLN A 76 -9.03 14.20 -14.17
CA GLN A 76 -10.10 14.63 -13.27
C GLN A 76 -10.19 13.74 -12.03
N ILE A 77 -10.02 12.43 -12.19
CA ILE A 77 -10.01 11.49 -11.06
C ILE A 77 -8.80 11.77 -10.15
N ALA A 78 -7.60 11.89 -10.71
CA ALA A 78 -6.40 12.20 -9.94
C ALA A 78 -6.49 13.56 -9.23
N GLU A 79 -7.09 14.57 -9.87
CA GLU A 79 -7.31 15.90 -9.30
C GLU A 79 -8.31 15.87 -8.14
N ASN A 80 -9.41 15.11 -8.25
CA ASN A 80 -10.36 14.93 -7.15
C ASN A 80 -9.69 14.27 -5.94
N VAL A 81 -8.95 13.18 -6.15
CA VAL A 81 -8.20 12.49 -5.09
C VAL A 81 -7.15 13.42 -4.46
N ALA A 82 -6.42 14.17 -5.27
CA ALA A 82 -5.46 15.17 -4.80
C ALA A 82 -6.11 16.23 -3.90
N ASN A 83 -7.29 16.73 -4.27
CA ASN A 83 -8.04 17.69 -3.47
C ASN A 83 -8.50 17.07 -2.14
N GLU A 84 -9.06 15.86 -2.16
CA GLU A 84 -9.47 15.17 -0.92
C GLU A 84 -8.30 14.95 0.05
N ILE A 85 -7.12 14.59 -0.46
CA ILE A 85 -5.91 14.40 0.36
C ILE A 85 -5.41 15.74 0.92
N LEU A 86 -5.43 16.82 0.12
CA LEU A 86 -5.07 18.16 0.59
C LEU A 86 -6.07 18.71 1.61
N ASP A 87 -7.35 18.45 1.47
CA ASP A 87 -8.36 18.89 2.44
C ASP A 87 -8.14 18.20 3.80
N LYS A 88 -7.67 16.94 3.80
CA LYS A 88 -7.38 16.19 5.02
C LYS A 88 -6.06 16.56 5.70
N PHE A 89 -5.01 16.83 4.92
CA PHE A 89 -3.64 16.95 5.44
C PHE A 89 -2.97 18.30 5.15
N GLY A 90 -3.57 19.16 4.34
CA GLY A 90 -2.95 20.39 3.84
C GLY A 90 -2.58 21.39 4.92
N GLU A 91 -3.29 21.40 6.04
CA GLU A 91 -3.01 22.26 7.20
C GLU A 91 -2.36 21.52 8.37
N LYS A 92 -2.30 20.18 8.32
CA LYS A 92 -1.69 19.38 9.40
C LYS A 92 -0.19 19.56 9.39
N ILE A 93 0.34 19.99 10.53
CA ILE A 93 1.76 20.04 10.84
C ILE A 93 1.88 20.02 12.36
N PHE A 94 2.82 19.25 12.87
CA PHE A 94 3.11 19.23 14.29
C PHE A 94 4.20 20.23 14.62
N ASP A 95 3.95 21.13 15.57
CA ASP A 95 4.99 21.99 16.13
C ASP A 95 5.76 21.20 17.20
N VAL A 96 6.81 20.52 16.73
CA VAL A 96 7.65 19.68 17.58
C VAL A 96 8.48 20.53 18.53
N GLU A 97 8.84 21.77 18.16
CA GLU A 97 9.60 22.65 19.05
C GLU A 97 8.77 23.11 20.25
N ASP A 98 7.51 23.47 20.02
CA ASP A 98 6.59 23.85 21.10
C ASP A 98 6.30 22.66 22.02
N LEU A 99 6.11 21.46 21.46
CA LEU A 99 5.96 20.23 22.24
C LEU A 99 7.17 19.97 23.14
N VAL A 100 8.39 20.07 22.61
CA VAL A 100 9.61 19.86 23.42
C VAL A 100 9.71 20.86 24.56
N ARG A 101 9.24 22.10 24.36
CA ARG A 101 9.24 23.14 25.41
C ARG A 101 8.17 22.91 26.48
N SER A 102 7.07 22.23 26.15
CA SER A 102 5.98 21.96 27.10
C SER A 102 6.24 20.74 27.98
N LEU A 103 7.17 19.86 27.59
CA LEU A 103 7.55 18.68 28.36
C LEU A 103 8.40 19.05 29.60
N GLU A 104 7.95 18.61 30.78
CA GLU A 104 8.69 18.78 32.05
C GLU A 104 9.90 17.83 32.16
N GLU A 105 9.77 16.60 31.65
CA GLU A 105 10.82 15.58 31.63
C GLU A 105 10.85 14.83 30.29
N GLN A 106 12.02 14.70 29.68
CA GLN A 106 12.21 14.02 28.39
C GLN A 106 12.76 12.61 28.60
N GLY A 107 11.85 11.65 28.77
CA GLY A 107 12.19 10.23 28.88
C GLY A 107 12.42 9.54 27.51
N PRO A 108 12.80 8.25 27.52
CA PRO A 108 12.94 7.45 26.30
C PRO A 108 11.65 7.38 25.45
N TYR A 109 10.47 7.35 26.09
CA TYR A 109 9.19 7.33 25.40
C TYR A 109 8.87 8.67 24.73
N GLN A 110 9.10 9.79 25.42
CA GLN A 110 8.97 11.14 24.85
C GLN A 110 9.90 11.32 23.63
N ASN A 111 11.13 10.81 23.71
CA ASN A 111 12.07 10.85 22.57
C ASN A 111 11.54 10.13 21.33
N VAL A 112 10.97 8.93 21.50
CA VAL A 112 10.38 8.17 20.38
C VAL A 112 9.16 8.90 19.82
N PHE A 113 8.32 9.47 20.69
CA PHE A 113 7.14 10.23 20.28
C PHE A 113 7.52 11.45 19.44
N ILE A 114 8.47 12.27 19.92
CA ILE A 114 9.02 13.44 19.19
C ILE A 114 9.55 13.02 17.81
N GLN A 115 10.35 11.95 17.75
CA GLN A 115 10.91 11.46 16.49
C GLN A 115 9.83 10.98 15.51
N GLU A 116 8.80 10.28 16.00
CA GLU A 116 7.70 9.84 15.16
C GLU A 116 6.95 11.04 14.56
N MET A 117 6.75 12.11 15.33
CA MET A 117 6.13 13.34 14.84
C MET A 117 6.99 14.04 13.77
N ASP A 118 8.31 14.09 13.96
CA ASP A 118 9.24 14.60 12.94
C ASP A 118 9.14 13.80 11.64
N VAL A 119 9.10 12.46 11.73
CA VAL A 119 8.93 11.57 10.58
C VAL A 119 7.60 11.85 9.87
N MET A 120 6.50 11.98 10.62
CA MET A 120 5.19 12.31 10.03
C MET A 120 5.16 13.69 9.39
N ASN A 121 5.85 14.68 9.96
CA ASN A 121 6.00 16.01 9.37
C ASN A 121 6.74 15.96 8.02
N VAL A 122 7.83 15.18 7.92
CA VAL A 122 8.57 14.99 6.66
C VAL A 122 7.65 14.42 5.57
N LEU A 123 6.80 13.46 5.92
CA LEU A 123 5.81 12.90 5.00
C LEU A 123 4.72 13.91 4.62
N LEU A 124 4.14 14.64 5.59
CA LEU A 124 3.13 15.67 5.36
C LEU A 124 3.62 16.77 4.41
N VAL A 125 4.86 17.24 4.63
CA VAL A 125 5.50 18.25 3.79
C VAL A 125 5.64 17.75 2.36
N GLU A 126 6.09 16.51 2.15
CA GLU A 126 6.24 15.94 0.81
C GLU A 126 4.89 15.77 0.09
N ILE A 127 3.87 15.26 0.79
CA ILE A 127 2.51 15.12 0.25
C ILE A 127 2.00 16.49 -0.20
N LYS A 128 2.07 17.49 0.69
CA LYS A 128 1.61 18.86 0.40
C LYS A 128 2.37 19.49 -0.76
N ARG A 129 3.70 19.38 -0.78
CA ARG A 129 4.56 19.92 -1.84
C ARG A 129 4.20 19.30 -3.19
N SER A 130 4.23 17.97 -3.26
CA SER A 130 4.03 17.23 -4.50
C SER A 130 2.61 17.38 -5.08
N ILE A 131 1.57 17.40 -4.25
CA ILE A 131 0.20 17.65 -4.74
C ILE A 131 0.03 19.10 -5.21
N LYS A 132 0.58 20.09 -4.50
CA LYS A 132 0.51 21.50 -4.94
C LYS A 132 1.20 21.71 -6.28
N GLU A 133 2.37 21.13 -6.47
CA GLU A 133 3.08 21.12 -7.75
C GLU A 133 2.23 20.48 -8.85
N LEU A 134 1.62 19.31 -8.58
CA LEU A 134 0.74 18.65 -9.54
C LEU A 134 -0.47 19.52 -9.93
N LYS A 135 -1.09 20.21 -8.98
CA LYS A 135 -2.22 21.13 -9.26
C LYS A 135 -1.81 22.30 -10.15
N LEU A 136 -0.62 22.86 -9.96
CA LEU A 136 -0.08 23.88 -10.86
C LEU A 136 0.19 23.30 -12.26
N GLY A 137 0.61 22.04 -12.35
CA GLY A 137 0.71 21.30 -13.60
C GLY A 137 -0.62 21.15 -14.32
N PHE A 138 -1.69 20.79 -13.60
CA PHE A 138 -3.05 20.70 -14.15
C PHE A 138 -3.60 22.05 -14.62
N ALA A 139 -3.28 23.14 -13.91
CA ALA A 139 -3.64 24.51 -14.30
C ALA A 139 -2.83 25.04 -15.51
N GLY A 140 -1.77 24.33 -15.92
CA GLY A 140 -0.86 24.76 -16.98
C GLY A 140 0.13 25.85 -16.55
N GLU A 141 0.22 26.15 -15.26
CA GLU A 141 1.16 27.13 -14.70
C GLU A 141 2.59 26.56 -14.59
N LEU A 142 2.70 25.25 -14.42
CA LEU A 142 3.95 24.51 -14.50
C LEU A 142 3.88 23.50 -15.66
N THR A 143 5.02 23.30 -16.34
CA THR A 143 5.15 22.19 -17.30
C THR A 143 5.15 20.87 -16.53
N MET A 144 4.30 19.92 -16.96
CA MET A 144 4.27 18.58 -16.38
C MET A 144 5.65 17.92 -16.46
N SER A 145 6.11 17.44 -15.31
CA SER A 145 7.36 16.68 -15.18
C SER A 145 7.06 15.20 -14.98
N ASP A 146 8.05 14.34 -15.22
CA ASP A 146 7.93 12.89 -14.99
C ASP A 146 7.46 12.55 -13.57
N ALA A 147 7.91 13.32 -12.56
CA ALA A 147 7.48 13.15 -11.18
C ALA A 147 6.00 13.46 -10.98
N MET A 148 5.48 14.50 -11.65
CA MET A 148 4.05 14.85 -11.61
C MET A 148 3.21 13.79 -12.35
N GLU A 149 3.67 13.29 -13.49
CA GLU A 149 2.98 12.24 -14.25
C GLU A 149 2.93 10.91 -13.48
N SER A 150 4.03 10.56 -12.81
CA SER A 150 4.09 9.40 -11.93
C SER A 150 3.12 9.54 -10.76
N LEU A 151 3.10 10.71 -10.10
CA LEU A 151 2.17 11.00 -9.01
C LEU A 151 0.70 10.91 -9.50
N MET A 152 0.36 11.58 -10.60
CA MET A 152 -0.97 11.53 -11.21
C MET A 152 -1.41 10.09 -11.49
N THR A 153 -0.50 9.28 -12.05
CA THR A 153 -0.75 7.87 -12.33
C THR A 153 -1.01 7.07 -11.05
N SER A 154 -0.22 7.30 -10.00
CA SER A 154 -0.43 6.67 -8.68
C SER A 154 -1.78 7.06 -8.07
N LEU A 155 -2.17 8.34 -8.12
CA LEU A 155 -3.46 8.82 -7.62
C LEU A 155 -4.63 8.20 -8.39
N TYR A 156 -4.52 8.10 -9.72
CA TYR A 156 -5.53 7.49 -10.57
C TYR A 156 -5.68 5.97 -10.33
N LEU A 157 -4.58 5.26 -10.14
CA LEU A 157 -4.56 3.80 -9.96
C LEU A 157 -4.73 3.35 -8.50
N ASP A 158 -5.12 4.24 -7.58
CA ASP A 158 -5.29 3.96 -6.15
C ASP A 158 -4.02 3.35 -5.50
N ARG A 159 -2.85 3.88 -5.88
CA ARG A 159 -1.53 3.44 -5.39
C ARG A 159 -0.84 4.53 -4.59
N VAL A 160 -0.14 4.13 -3.53
CA VAL A 160 0.72 5.05 -2.79
C VAL A 160 1.91 5.45 -3.68
N PRO A 161 2.12 6.76 -3.95
CA PRO A 161 3.25 7.24 -4.72
C PRO A 161 4.59 6.82 -4.10
N GLU A 162 5.58 6.49 -4.93
CA GLU A 162 6.88 5.98 -4.47
C GLU A 162 7.62 6.99 -3.57
N THR A 163 7.47 8.30 -3.86
CA THR A 163 8.06 9.37 -3.07
C THR A 163 7.46 9.45 -1.65
N TRP A 164 6.18 9.09 -1.48
CA TRP A 164 5.51 9.02 -0.18
C TRP A 164 5.86 7.71 0.52
N ALA A 165 5.91 6.59 -0.21
CA ALA A 165 6.32 5.28 0.30
C ALA A 165 7.73 5.32 0.93
N LYS A 166 8.69 6.02 0.29
CA LYS A 166 10.06 6.20 0.81
C LYS A 166 10.15 6.95 2.14
N ARG A 167 9.12 7.72 2.48
CA ARG A 167 9.05 8.56 3.70
C ARG A 167 8.02 8.05 4.70
N SER A 168 7.42 6.90 4.43
CA SER A 168 6.39 6.30 5.27
C SER A 168 6.78 4.90 5.70
N TRP A 169 5.91 4.28 6.50
CA TRP A 169 6.07 2.90 6.91
C TRP A 169 5.79 1.94 5.74
N PRO A 170 6.42 0.75 5.71
CA PRO A 170 6.10 -0.28 4.73
C PRO A 170 4.61 -0.65 4.75
N SER A 171 3.97 -0.61 3.59
CA SER A 171 2.53 -0.89 3.45
C SER A 171 2.23 -1.50 2.09
N MET A 172 1.32 -2.49 2.08
CA MET A 172 0.72 -3.07 0.87
C MET A 172 -0.71 -2.55 0.63
N ARG A 173 -1.16 -1.55 1.42
CA ARG A 173 -2.51 -0.99 1.31
C ARG A 173 -2.67 -0.16 0.03
N PRO A 174 -3.87 -0.20 -0.59
CA PRO A 174 -4.22 0.78 -1.62
C PRO A 174 -4.26 2.20 -1.04
N LEU A 175 -4.15 3.22 -1.89
CA LEU A 175 -4.03 4.62 -1.49
C LEU A 175 -5.19 5.06 -0.59
N ALA A 176 -6.44 4.75 -0.92
CA ALA A 176 -7.59 5.12 -0.11
C ALA A 176 -7.52 4.57 1.33
N SER A 177 -7.17 3.28 1.46
CA SER A 177 -7.00 2.65 2.78
C SER A 177 -5.76 3.18 3.51
N TRP A 178 -4.69 3.48 2.77
CA TRP A 178 -3.47 4.06 3.32
C TRP A 178 -3.70 5.48 3.87
N VAL A 179 -4.44 6.31 3.13
CA VAL A 179 -4.85 7.66 3.57
C VAL A 179 -5.65 7.59 4.86
N SER A 180 -6.63 6.67 4.96
CA SER A 180 -7.37 6.47 6.21
C SER A 180 -6.45 6.06 7.37
N ASN A 181 -5.55 5.10 7.13
CA ASN A 181 -4.61 4.68 8.17
C ASN A 181 -3.65 5.81 8.59
N PHE A 182 -3.24 6.65 7.65
CA PHE A 182 -2.42 7.82 7.94
C PHE A 182 -3.19 8.84 8.78
N SER A 183 -4.46 9.11 8.45
CA SER A 183 -5.34 9.94 9.29
C SER A 183 -5.42 9.42 10.72
N ASP A 184 -5.63 8.11 10.91
CA ASP A 184 -5.73 7.50 12.25
C ASP A 184 -4.43 7.66 13.04
N ARG A 185 -3.26 7.50 12.38
CA ARG A 185 -1.95 7.72 13.00
C ARG A 185 -1.75 9.17 13.44
N LEU A 186 -2.12 10.13 12.59
CA LEU A 186 -2.02 11.55 12.93
C LEU A 186 -2.93 11.88 14.12
N LEU A 187 -4.17 11.36 14.12
CA LEU A 187 -5.09 11.52 15.25
C LEU A 187 -4.53 10.93 16.54
N GLN A 188 -3.91 9.76 16.47
CA GLN A 188 -3.25 9.15 17.64
C GLN A 188 -2.11 10.04 18.18
N LEU A 189 -1.30 10.63 17.31
CA LEU A 189 -0.24 11.56 17.72
C LEU A 189 -0.81 12.86 18.31
N GLU A 190 -1.90 13.39 17.74
CA GLU A 190 -2.62 14.54 18.29
C GLU A 190 -3.21 14.23 19.68
N GLU A 191 -3.77 13.03 19.89
CA GLU A 191 -4.29 12.59 21.19
C GLU A 191 -3.17 12.50 22.24
N TRP A 192 -2.02 11.93 21.86
CA TRP A 192 -0.86 11.82 22.75
C TRP A 192 -0.25 13.18 23.07
N MET A 193 -0.27 14.15 22.15
CA MET A 193 0.17 15.52 22.43
C MET A 193 -0.64 16.17 23.57
N ASN A 194 -1.94 15.88 23.67
CA ASN A 194 -2.80 16.41 24.72
C ASN A 194 -2.60 15.69 26.07
N ASN A 195 -1.92 14.54 26.09
CA ASN A 195 -1.54 13.79 27.29
C ASN A 195 -0.06 13.31 27.18
N PRO A 196 0.91 14.24 27.13
CA PRO A 196 2.29 13.96 26.71
C PRO A 196 3.14 13.23 27.76
#